data_AF-A0A4Q3SE18-F1
#
_entry.id   AF-A0A4Q3SE18-F1
#
_cell.length_a   1.000
_cell.length_b   1.000
_cell.length_c   1.000
_cell.angle_alpha   90.00
_cell.angle_beta   90.00
_cell.angle_gamma   90.00
#
_symmetry.space_group_name_H-M   'P 1'
#
loop_
_entity.id
_entity.type
_entity.pdbx_description
1 polymer ?
#
loop_
_entity_poly.entity_id
_entity_poly.type
_entity_poly.pdbx_seq_one_letter_code
_entity_poly.pdbx_strand_id
1 'polypeptide(L)'
;IIWRASRPATPEALAEYKALLAEGLVAPTSMEVYTANADGTNQQKITSLGQANWAPAFMPDNKRIIFASNHEYKRGFPFNMYTMNGDGSNLEKISRDNGFDAFPMFSYDGKKIVFCSNRNNGGTRDTNIFIADWIE
;
A
#
# COMPACT_ATOMS: atom_id res chain seq x y z
N ILE A 1 14.60 4.11 -0.72
CA ILE A 1 13.48 3.88 -1.66
C ILE A 1 12.43 2.98 -1.02
N ILE A 2 11.17 3.08 -1.44
CA ILE A 2 10.04 2.27 -0.94
C ILE A 2 9.19 1.81 -2.13
N TRP A 3 8.73 0.56 -2.12
CA TRP A 3 7.92 0.00 -3.20
C TRP A 3 7.07 -1.18 -2.71
N ARG A 4 6.17 -1.68 -3.58
CA ARG A 4 5.45 -2.94 -3.35
C ARG A 4 5.97 -4.04 -4.27
N ALA A 5 6.05 -5.27 -3.78
CA ALA A 5 6.41 -6.41 -4.62
C ALA A 5 5.70 -7.68 -4.16
N SER A 6 5.43 -8.56 -5.13
CA SER A 6 5.22 -9.98 -4.86
C SER A 6 6.56 -10.71 -5.01
N ARG A 7 6.85 -11.62 -4.09
CA ARG A 7 8.07 -12.45 -4.11
C ARG A 7 7.65 -13.91 -3.86
N PRO A 8 7.12 -14.62 -4.89
CA PRO A 8 6.72 -16.02 -4.75
C PRO A 8 7.93 -16.87 -4.36
N ALA A 9 7.71 -17.79 -3.41
CA ALA A 9 8.77 -18.61 -2.83
C ALA A 9 8.50 -20.12 -2.91
N THR A 10 7.23 -20.55 -2.96
CA THR A 10 6.92 -21.97 -3.07
C THR A 10 7.11 -22.46 -4.51
N PRO A 11 7.42 -23.75 -4.72
CA PRO A 11 7.54 -24.32 -6.07
C PRO A 11 6.31 -24.05 -6.95
N GLU A 12 5.11 -24.14 -6.36
CA GLU A 12 3.84 -23.94 -7.05
C GLU A 12 3.68 -22.48 -7.49
N ALA A 13 3.90 -21.54 -6.56
CA ALA A 13 3.80 -20.11 -6.86
C ALA A 13 4.86 -19.65 -7.87
N LEU A 14 6.05 -20.25 -7.84
CA LEU A 14 7.10 -20.00 -8.82
C LEU A 14 6.76 -20.58 -10.19
N ALA A 15 6.13 -21.76 -10.25
CA ALA A 15 5.68 -22.36 -11.51
C ALA A 15 4.58 -21.50 -12.15
N GLU A 16 3.58 -21.08 -11.37
CA GLU A 16 2.52 -20.18 -11.84
C GLU A 16 3.09 -18.84 -12.34
N TYR A 17 3.96 -18.20 -11.56
CA TYR A 17 4.60 -16.95 -11.96
C TYR A 17 5.36 -17.06 -13.28
N LYS A 18 6.11 -18.15 -13.47
CA LYS A 18 6.86 -18.40 -14.71
C LYS A 18 5.95 -18.69 -15.91
N ALA A 19 4.85 -19.41 -15.69
CA ALA A 19 3.87 -19.68 -16.73
C ALA A 19 3.24 -18.38 -17.25
N LEU A 20 2.75 -17.53 -16.33
CA LEU A 20 2.23 -16.21 -16.68
C LEU A 20 3.28 -15.35 -17.39
N LEU A 21 4.52 -15.35 -16.89
CA LEU A 21 5.58 -14.55 -17.47
C LEU A 21 5.91 -14.98 -18.91
N ALA A 22 5.83 -16.27 -19.24
CA ALA A 22 6.02 -16.78 -20.60
C ALA A 22 4.96 -16.26 -21.59
N GLU A 23 3.79 -15.87 -21.08
CA GLU A 23 2.70 -15.23 -21.83
C GLU A 23 2.74 -13.69 -21.76
N GLY A 24 3.76 -13.11 -21.10
CA GLY A 24 3.85 -11.66 -20.88
C GLY A 24 2.89 -11.14 -19.81
N LEU A 25 2.40 -12.01 -18.92
CA LEU A 25 1.43 -11.71 -17.88
C LEU A 25 2.07 -11.77 -16.48
N VAL A 26 1.42 -11.09 -15.52
CA VAL A 26 1.70 -11.21 -14.09
C VAL A 26 0.38 -11.17 -13.30
N ALA A 27 0.29 -11.95 -12.23
CA ALA A 27 -0.87 -11.95 -11.32
C ALA A 27 -0.43 -11.74 -9.86
N PRO A 28 0.07 -10.53 -9.49
CA PRO A 28 0.57 -10.30 -8.15
C PRO A 28 -0.60 -10.05 -7.18
N THR A 29 -1.13 -11.12 -6.62
CA THR A 29 -2.27 -11.10 -5.68
C THR A 29 -1.85 -10.64 -4.29
N SER A 30 -0.75 -11.17 -3.77
CA SER A 30 -0.14 -10.76 -2.50
C SER A 30 1.07 -9.89 -2.77
N MET A 31 0.98 -8.63 -2.34
CA MET A 31 2.05 -7.66 -2.53
C MET A 31 2.33 -6.96 -1.22
N GLU A 32 3.58 -7.02 -0.81
CA GLU A 32 4.04 -6.51 0.46
C GLU A 32 4.87 -5.24 0.21
N VAL A 33 4.95 -4.38 1.22
CA VAL A 33 5.77 -3.17 1.20
C VAL A 33 7.23 -3.55 1.49
N TYR A 34 8.14 -2.99 0.72
CA TYR A 34 9.58 -3.15 0.85
C TYR A 34 10.26 -1.79 0.89
N THR A 35 11.41 -1.74 1.58
CA THR A 35 12.32 -0.60 1.58
C THR A 35 13.73 -1.05 1.23
N ALA A 36 14.57 -0.10 0.80
CA ALA A 36 16.01 -0.26 0.60
C ALA A 36 16.69 1.10 0.62
N ASN A 37 18.01 1.12 0.75
CA ASN A 37 18.83 2.29 0.48
C ASN A 37 18.73 2.70 -0.98
N ALA A 38 19.06 3.96 -1.29
CA ALA A 38 18.99 4.47 -2.66
C ALA A 38 19.96 3.77 -3.64
N ASP A 39 21.04 3.18 -3.12
CA ASP A 39 21.99 2.35 -3.87
C ASP A 39 21.53 0.88 -4.01
N GLY A 40 20.34 0.54 -3.51
CA GLY A 40 19.76 -0.81 -3.54
C GLY A 40 20.20 -1.73 -2.40
N THR A 41 21.09 -1.28 -1.51
CA THR A 41 21.51 -2.08 -0.34
C THR A 41 20.45 -2.09 0.76
N ASN A 42 20.59 -2.99 1.74
CA ASN A 42 19.68 -3.12 2.89
C ASN A 42 18.19 -3.25 2.50
N GLN A 43 17.89 -4.11 1.51
CA GLN A 43 16.50 -4.40 1.17
C GLN A 43 15.80 -5.13 2.33
N GLN A 44 14.62 -4.63 2.73
CA GLN A 44 13.82 -5.20 3.80
C GLN A 44 12.35 -5.35 3.37
N LYS A 45 11.72 -6.46 3.78
CA LYS A 45 10.28 -6.67 3.67
C LYS A 45 9.62 -6.10 4.92
N ILE A 46 8.83 -5.04 4.77
CA ILE A 46 8.26 -4.30 5.90
C ILE A 46 6.91 -4.86 6.34
N THR A 47 6.07 -5.31 5.40
CA THR A 47 4.77 -5.93 5.72
C THR A 47 4.78 -7.43 5.45
N SER A 48 3.92 -8.17 6.14
CA SER A 48 3.57 -9.57 5.82
C SER A 48 2.09 -9.79 6.07
N LEU A 49 1.26 -9.02 5.35
CA LEU A 49 -0.17 -8.91 5.60
C LEU A 49 -1.02 -9.86 4.74
N GLY A 50 -0.43 -10.53 3.73
CA GLY A 50 -1.07 -11.63 3.02
C GLY A 50 -2.19 -11.20 2.05
N GLN A 51 -2.25 -9.92 1.72
CA GLN A 51 -3.18 -9.33 0.75
C GLN A 51 -2.45 -8.21 -0.04
N ALA A 52 -3.21 -7.30 -0.65
CA ALA A 52 -2.67 -6.21 -1.43
C ALA A 52 -2.31 -5.01 -0.54
N ASN A 53 -1.05 -4.59 -0.59
CA ASN A 53 -0.55 -3.38 0.07
C ASN A 53 0.00 -2.42 -0.99
N TRP A 54 -0.67 -1.28 -1.16
CA TRP A 54 -0.56 -0.38 -2.32
C TRP A 54 -0.06 1.00 -1.94
N ALA A 55 0.51 1.67 -2.94
CA ALA A 55 0.95 3.07 -2.89
C ALA A 55 1.69 3.46 -1.60
N PRO A 56 2.74 2.72 -1.19
CA PRO A 56 3.46 3.06 0.01
C PRO A 56 4.29 4.33 -0.19
N ALA A 57 4.32 5.20 0.81
CA ALA A 57 5.14 6.40 0.84
C ALA A 57 5.73 6.60 2.24
N PHE A 58 6.90 7.22 2.32
CA PHE A 58 7.41 7.73 3.60
C PHE A 58 6.60 8.95 4.03
N MET A 59 6.33 9.04 5.33
CA MET A 59 5.78 10.24 5.95
C MET A 59 6.85 11.34 6.04
N PRO A 60 6.47 12.62 6.20
CA PRO A 60 7.40 13.76 6.28
C PRO A 60 8.47 13.63 7.37
N ASP A 61 8.19 12.85 8.42
CA ASP A 61 9.14 12.57 9.51
C ASP A 61 10.27 11.60 9.12
N ASN A 62 10.21 10.97 7.95
CA ASN A 62 11.10 9.91 7.47
C ASN A 62 11.22 8.69 8.41
N LYS A 63 10.32 8.56 9.38
CA LYS A 63 10.29 7.49 10.38
C LYS A 63 9.11 6.57 10.18
N ARG A 64 8.00 7.09 9.66
CA ARG A 64 6.78 6.33 9.40
C ARG A 64 6.54 6.14 7.91
N ILE A 65 5.71 5.16 7.61
CA ILE A 65 5.24 4.80 6.28
C ILE A 65 3.72 4.89 6.30
N ILE A 66 3.14 5.45 5.24
CA ILE A 66 1.72 5.42 4.95
C ILE A 66 1.48 4.56 3.70
N PHE A 67 0.43 3.76 3.69
CA PHE A 67 0.08 2.89 2.56
C PHE A 67 -1.41 2.53 2.58
N ALA A 68 -1.92 2.01 1.46
CA ALA A 68 -3.28 1.49 1.37
C ALA A 68 -3.26 -0.04 1.46
N SER A 69 -4.23 -0.63 2.15
CA SER A 69 -4.31 -2.09 2.28
C SER A 69 -5.75 -2.57 2.38
N ASN A 70 -5.97 -3.79 1.92
CA ASN A 70 -7.21 -4.55 2.08
C ASN A 70 -7.02 -5.78 2.98
N HIS A 71 -5.92 -5.85 3.75
CA HIS A 71 -5.52 -7.05 4.51
C HIS A 71 -6.53 -7.56 5.52
N GLU A 72 -7.36 -6.69 6.09
CA GLU A 72 -8.42 -7.08 7.02
C GLU A 72 -9.59 -7.81 6.32
N TYR A 73 -9.62 -7.84 4.98
CA TYR A 73 -10.78 -8.25 4.21
C TYR A 73 -10.46 -9.42 3.27
N LYS A 74 -11.01 -10.59 3.58
CA LYS A 74 -10.82 -11.84 2.79
C LYS A 74 -11.20 -11.70 1.31
N ARG A 75 -12.15 -10.83 0.98
CA ARG A 75 -12.61 -10.58 -0.40
C ARG A 75 -11.67 -9.66 -1.18
N GLY A 76 -10.67 -9.07 -0.53
CA GLY A 76 -9.76 -8.10 -1.14
C GLY A 76 -10.35 -6.69 -1.29
N PHE A 77 -11.39 -6.36 -0.52
CA PHE A 77 -12.05 -5.05 -0.50
C PHE A 77 -12.87 -4.90 0.79
N PRO A 78 -13.01 -3.70 1.39
CA PRO A 78 -12.49 -2.38 0.96
C PRO A 78 -10.98 -2.19 1.11
N PHE A 79 -10.46 -1.12 0.51
CA PHE A 79 -9.12 -0.61 0.79
C PHE A 79 -9.20 0.55 1.76
N ASN A 80 -8.38 0.50 2.81
CA ASN A 80 -8.20 1.58 3.76
C ASN A 80 -6.75 2.00 3.82
N MET A 81 -6.47 3.19 4.35
CA MET A 81 -5.12 3.67 4.57
C MET A 81 -4.64 3.33 5.99
N TYR A 82 -3.35 3.01 6.07
CA TYR A 82 -2.67 2.62 7.29
C TYR A 82 -1.33 3.36 7.41
N THR A 83 -0.93 3.62 8.64
CA THR A 83 0.39 4.09 9.02
C THR A 83 1.13 3.02 9.80
N MET A 84 2.46 3.03 9.75
CA MET A 84 3.32 2.17 10.57
C MET A 84 4.70 2.81 10.72
N ASN A 85 5.50 2.33 11.67
CA ASN A 85 6.91 2.66 11.75
C ASN A 85 7.68 2.08 10.55
N GLY A 86 8.85 2.65 10.24
CA GLY A 86 9.70 2.21 9.13
C GLY A 86 10.24 0.78 9.26
N ASP A 87 10.18 0.21 10.46
CA ASP A 87 10.52 -1.20 10.75
C ASP A 87 9.31 -2.15 10.66
N GLY A 88 8.11 -1.63 10.34
CA GLY A 88 6.87 -2.39 10.23
C GLY A 88 6.08 -2.54 11.52
N SER A 89 6.58 -2.02 12.66
CA SER A 89 5.84 -2.00 13.92
C SER A 89 4.78 -0.90 13.98
N ASN A 90 3.89 -0.95 14.98
CA ASN A 90 2.84 0.05 15.22
C ASN A 90 1.92 0.29 14.01
N LEU A 91 1.43 -0.78 13.39
CA LEU A 91 0.44 -0.69 12.33
C LEU A 91 -0.87 -0.08 12.85
N GLU A 92 -1.30 1.02 12.23
CA GLU A 92 -2.50 1.77 12.61
C GLU A 92 -3.38 2.03 11.40
N LYS A 93 -4.70 1.85 11.56
CA LYS A 93 -5.70 2.15 10.53
C LYS A 93 -6.20 3.59 10.66
N ILE A 94 -5.94 4.41 9.64
CA ILE A 94 -6.26 5.85 9.65
C ILE A 94 -7.49 6.21 8.81
N SER A 95 -7.99 5.31 7.97
CA SER A 95 -9.26 5.48 7.25
C SER A 95 -10.20 4.29 7.43
N ARG A 96 -11.51 4.52 7.30
CA ARG A 96 -12.58 3.54 7.62
C ARG A 96 -13.74 3.59 6.62
N ASP A 97 -13.47 4.04 5.39
CA ASP A 97 -14.50 4.06 4.35
C ASP A 97 -14.82 2.63 3.88
N ASN A 98 -16.07 2.42 3.44
CA ASN A 98 -16.50 1.13 2.88
C ASN A 98 -16.12 0.97 1.40
N GLY A 99 -15.51 2.00 0.82
CA GLY A 99 -15.06 2.08 -0.55
C GLY A 99 -13.56 1.76 -0.70
N PHE A 100 -12.89 2.62 -1.45
CA PHE A 100 -11.47 2.51 -1.73
C PHE A 100 -10.83 3.82 -1.31
N ASP A 101 -9.93 3.78 -0.32
CA ASP A 101 -9.05 4.87 0.07
C ASP A 101 -7.61 4.49 -0.26
N ALA A 102 -6.93 5.27 -1.11
CA ALA A 102 -5.54 4.99 -1.48
C ALA A 102 -4.77 6.21 -2.01
N PHE A 103 -3.56 5.95 -2.52
CA PHE A 103 -2.65 6.93 -3.11
C PHE A 103 -2.33 8.13 -2.20
N PRO A 104 -1.95 7.90 -0.93
CA PRO A 104 -1.64 8.98 0.00
C PRO A 104 -0.33 9.68 -0.38
N MET A 105 -0.33 11.01 -0.39
CA MET A 105 0.88 11.82 -0.51
C MET A 105 0.79 13.02 0.45
N PHE A 106 1.87 13.29 1.18
CA PHE A 106 1.95 14.44 2.08
C PHE A 106 2.42 15.71 1.36
N SER A 107 1.95 16.86 1.82
CA SER A 107 2.60 18.14 1.51
C SER A 107 4.01 18.18 2.10
N TYR A 108 4.89 18.98 1.51
CA TYR A 108 6.28 19.09 1.94
C TYR A 108 6.44 19.49 3.42
N ASP A 109 5.55 20.37 3.91
CA ASP A 109 5.52 20.81 5.30
C ASP A 109 4.79 19.85 6.25
N GLY A 110 4.27 18.73 5.73
CA GLY A 110 3.56 17.70 6.46
C GLY A 110 2.20 18.08 7.03
N LYS A 111 1.69 19.27 6.70
CA LYS A 111 0.41 19.78 7.25
C LYS A 111 -0.82 19.29 6.49
N LYS A 112 -0.64 18.73 5.30
CA LYS A 112 -1.73 18.26 4.45
C LYS A 112 -1.42 16.90 3.87
N ILE A 113 -2.48 16.16 3.60
CA ILE A 113 -2.45 14.90 2.86
C ILE A 113 -3.41 14.99 1.68
N VAL A 114 -2.95 14.59 0.50
CA VAL A 114 -3.81 14.26 -0.64
C VAL A 114 -3.99 12.75 -0.71
N PHE A 115 -5.19 12.30 -1.00
CA PHE A 115 -5.51 10.88 -1.19
C PHE A 115 -6.68 10.74 -2.16
N CYS A 116 -6.82 9.55 -2.75
CA CYS A 116 -7.92 9.20 -3.61
C CYS A 116 -8.96 8.42 -2.83
N SER A 117 -10.24 8.72 -3.04
CA SER A 117 -11.33 7.99 -2.37
C SER A 117 -12.59 7.87 -3.22
N ASN A 118 -13.33 6.79 -3.00
CA ASN A 118 -14.69 6.59 -3.52
C ASN A 118 -15.78 7.13 -2.56
N ARG A 119 -15.38 7.77 -1.45
CA ARG A 119 -16.34 8.38 -0.51
C ARG A 119 -17.21 9.42 -1.19
N ASN A 120 -18.44 9.55 -0.71
CA ASN A 120 -19.42 10.57 -1.14
C ASN A 120 -19.70 10.59 -2.66
N ASN A 121 -19.58 9.44 -3.36
CA ASN A 121 -19.71 9.37 -4.81
C ASN A 121 -21.12 8.97 -5.30
N GLY A 122 -22.14 9.00 -4.43
CA GLY A 122 -23.52 8.67 -4.79
C GLY A 122 -23.76 7.20 -5.18
N GLY A 123 -22.84 6.28 -4.82
CA GLY A 123 -22.93 4.85 -5.17
C GLY A 123 -22.35 4.50 -6.54
N THR A 124 -21.68 5.44 -7.20
CA THR A 124 -20.93 5.20 -8.43
C THR A 124 -19.62 4.45 -8.12
N ARG A 125 -18.77 4.26 -9.15
CA ARG A 125 -17.40 3.74 -8.99
C ARG A 125 -16.34 4.83 -9.14
N ASP A 126 -16.75 6.09 -9.10
CA ASP A 126 -15.86 7.22 -9.31
C ASP A 126 -14.89 7.37 -8.13
N THR A 127 -13.62 7.51 -8.45
CA THR A 127 -12.55 7.81 -7.50
C THR A 127 -12.21 9.29 -7.63
N ASN A 128 -12.38 10.03 -6.54
CA ASN A 128 -12.12 11.46 -6.46
C ASN A 128 -10.84 11.73 -5.65
N ILE A 129 -10.22 12.87 -5.89
CA ILE A 129 -9.05 13.33 -5.14
C ILE A 129 -9.53 14.24 -3.99
N PHE A 130 -9.09 13.93 -2.79
CA PHE A 130 -9.38 14.68 -1.58
C PHE A 130 -8.09 15.24 -1.00
N ILE A 131 -8.19 16.44 -0.41
CA ILE A 131 -7.14 17.02 0.43
C ILE A 131 -7.69 17.21 1.83
N ALA A 132 -6.89 16.89 2.84
CA ALA A 132 -7.23 17.07 4.24
C ALA A 132 -6.04 17.68 4.99
N ASP A 133 -6.33 18.38 6.08
CA ASP A 133 -5.32 18.75 7.06
C ASP A 133 -4.86 17.50 7.81
N TRP A 134 -3.57 17.40 8.06
CA TRP A 134 -2.97 16.36 8.87
C TRP A 134 -2.66 16.89 10.26
N ILE A 135 -3.08 16.14 11.28
CA ILE A 135 -2.87 16.44 12.69
C ILE A 135 -2.24 15.18 13.30
N GLU A 136 -1.11 15.37 13.99
CA GLU A 136 -0.45 14.30 14.75
C GLU A 136 -1.23 13.89 16.01
#